data_AF-A0A7W0SGR6-F1
#
_entry.id   AF-A0A7W0SGR6-F1
#
_cell.length_a   1.000
_cell.length_b   1.000
_cell.length_c   1.000
_cell.angle_alpha   90.00
_cell.angle_beta   90.00
_cell.angle_gamma   90.00
#
_symmetry.space_group_name_H-M   'P 1'
#
loop_
_entity.id
_entity.type
_entity.pdbx_description
1 polymer ?
#
loop_
_entity_poly.entity_id
_entity_poly.type
_entity_poly.pdbx_seq_one_letter_code
_entity_poly.pdbx_strand_id
1 'polypeptide(L)'
;MDKVLYNGKCVDSGKNDLFFSERPQDLAAAQAICHGCSVRIDCLQLALREGLDWGVWGGVIFWDGQVFHRKRGRGRPARGESHLPVEANRDELIELTRSA
;
A
#
# COMPACT_ATOMS: atom_id res chain seq x y z
N MET A 1 18.33 -11.24 -8.56
CA MET A 1 18.22 -10.92 -7.12
C MET A 1 17.25 -9.76 -7.02
N ASP A 2 16.07 -9.97 -6.42
CA ASP A 2 14.96 -9.02 -6.54
C ASP A 2 15.31 -7.67 -5.92
N LYS A 3 15.36 -6.64 -6.78
CA LYS A 3 15.62 -5.23 -6.44
C LYS A 3 14.68 -4.73 -5.33
N VAL A 4 13.45 -5.27 -5.27
CA VAL A 4 12.43 -4.96 -4.26
C VAL A 4 12.86 -5.40 -2.87
N LEU A 5 13.44 -6.61 -2.72
CA LEU A 5 13.84 -7.15 -1.41
C LEU A 5 15.07 -6.43 -0.82
N TYR A 6 16.00 -5.99 -1.67
CA TYR A 6 17.25 -5.37 -1.21
C TYR A 6 17.15 -3.86 -0.97
N ASN A 7 16.24 -3.15 -1.66
CA ASN A 7 16.12 -1.68 -1.58
C ASN A 7 14.80 -1.19 -0.97
N GLY A 8 14.02 -2.11 -0.39
CA GLY A 8 12.76 -1.79 0.26
C GLY A 8 12.98 -1.03 1.57
N LYS A 9 12.53 0.22 1.65
CA LYS A 9 12.60 1.02 2.90
C LYS A 9 11.83 0.40 4.07
N CYS A 10 10.86 -0.48 3.79
CA CYS A 10 10.17 -1.25 4.81
C CYS A 10 11.17 -2.04 5.67
N VAL A 11 12.12 -2.72 5.03
CA VAL A 11 13.16 -3.53 5.69
C VAL A 11 14.07 -2.67 6.58
N ASP A 12 14.54 -1.53 6.07
CA ASP A 12 15.46 -0.65 6.80
C ASP A 12 14.80 0.10 7.95
N SER A 13 13.47 0.27 7.92
CA SER A 13 12.75 1.09 8.89
C SER A 13 12.67 0.48 10.29
N GLY A 14 12.87 -0.84 10.42
CA GLY A 14 12.64 -1.59 11.66
C GLY A 14 11.17 -1.60 12.11
N LYS A 15 10.23 -1.21 11.24
CA LYS A 15 8.80 -1.05 11.53
C LYS A 15 7.92 -1.97 10.68
N ASN A 16 8.38 -3.19 10.44
CA ASN A 16 7.71 -4.15 9.56
C ASN A 16 6.26 -4.45 9.97
N ASP A 17 5.97 -4.46 11.28
CA ASP A 17 4.63 -4.72 11.81
C ASP A 17 3.58 -3.74 11.31
N LEU A 18 3.96 -2.48 11.00
CA LEU A 18 3.04 -1.49 10.46
C LEU A 18 2.48 -1.89 9.10
N PHE A 19 3.28 -2.58 8.28
CA PHE A 19 2.92 -2.95 6.92
C PHE A 19 1.85 -4.04 6.86
N PHE A 20 1.62 -4.78 7.95
CA PHE A 20 0.63 -5.85 8.02
C PHE A 20 -0.41 -5.60 9.13
N SER A 21 -0.43 -4.39 9.71
CA SER A 21 -1.37 -4.03 10.78
C SER A 21 -2.81 -3.95 10.29
N GLU A 22 -3.76 -4.23 11.17
CA GLU A 22 -5.18 -4.02 10.89
C GLU A 22 -5.62 -2.57 11.13
N ARG A 23 -4.81 -1.79 11.85
CA ARG A 23 -5.16 -0.45 12.33
C ARG A 23 -4.93 0.59 11.22
N PRO A 24 -5.93 1.41 10.88
CA PRO A 24 -5.80 2.42 9.82
C PRO A 24 -4.61 3.36 9.99
N GLN A 25 -4.29 3.77 11.23
CA GLN A 25 -3.16 4.66 11.52
C GLN A 25 -1.79 4.02 11.26
N ASP A 26 -1.66 2.72 11.51
CA ASP A 26 -0.40 2.00 11.31
C ASP A 26 -0.17 1.79 9.82
N LEU A 27 -1.24 1.43 9.09
CA LEU A 27 -1.21 1.32 7.62
C LEU A 27 -0.87 2.67 6.97
N ALA A 28 -1.43 3.78 7.45
CA ALA A 28 -1.08 5.11 6.96
C ALA A 28 0.41 5.45 7.22
N ALA A 29 0.94 5.07 8.39
CA ALA A 29 2.37 5.22 8.68
C ALA A 29 3.25 4.35 7.77
N ALA A 30 2.84 3.12 7.48
CA ALA A 30 3.53 2.24 6.53
C ALA A 30 3.52 2.81 5.11
N GLN A 31 2.39 3.36 4.65
CA GLN A 31 2.29 4.05 3.36
C GLN A 31 3.26 5.23 3.28
N ALA A 32 3.36 6.04 4.34
CA ALA A 32 4.31 7.16 4.39
C ALA A 32 5.77 6.70 4.22
N ILE A 33 6.15 5.59 4.85
CA ILE A 33 7.47 4.97 4.65
C ILE A 33 7.63 4.51 3.20
N CYS A 34 6.61 3.82 2.67
CA CYS A 34 6.62 3.28 1.32
C CYS A 34 6.72 4.38 0.23
N HIS A 35 6.08 5.54 0.43
CA HIS A 35 6.11 6.65 -0.51
C HIS A 35 7.52 7.23 -0.72
N GLY A 36 8.40 7.11 0.27
CA GLY A 36 9.80 7.52 0.16
C GLY A 36 10.72 6.47 -0.45
N CYS A 37 10.22 5.31 -0.87
CA CYS A 37 11.02 4.19 -1.38
C CYS A 37 11.25 4.28 -2.89
N SER A 38 12.48 4.01 -3.34
CA SER A 38 12.86 4.08 -4.76
C SER A 38 12.30 2.94 -5.61
N VAL A 39 11.91 1.81 -4.99
CA VAL A 39 11.39 0.62 -5.67
C VAL A 39 9.87 0.50 -5.56
N ARG A 40 9.18 1.62 -5.27
CA ARG A 40 7.74 1.63 -4.98
C ARG A 40 6.89 1.04 -6.13
N ILE A 41 7.19 1.41 -7.37
CA ILE A 41 6.47 0.93 -8.56
C ILE A 41 6.71 -0.57 -8.78
N ASP A 42 7.97 -0.98 -8.78
CA ASP A 42 8.36 -2.40 -8.90
C ASP A 42 7.69 -3.26 -7.80
N CYS A 43 7.63 -2.74 -6.57
CA CYS A 43 6.99 -3.38 -5.42
C CYS A 43 5.47 -3.52 -5.61
N LEU A 44 4.79 -2.48 -6.11
CA LEU A 44 3.36 -2.56 -6.41
C LEU A 44 3.08 -3.58 -7.52
N GLN A 45 3.89 -3.57 -8.58
CA GLN A 45 3.74 -4.49 -9.69
C GLN A 45 3.93 -5.95 -9.25
N LEU A 46 4.90 -6.21 -8.36
CA LEU A 46 5.11 -7.52 -7.75
C LEU A 46 3.86 -7.97 -6.99
N ALA A 47 3.33 -7.14 -6.08
CA ALA A 47 2.15 -7.50 -5.28
C ALA A 47 0.91 -7.76 -6.15
N LEU A 48 0.73 -6.96 -7.20
CA LEU A 48 -0.36 -7.15 -8.16
C LEU A 48 -0.22 -8.45 -8.96
N ARG A 49 0.99 -8.78 -9.41
CA ARG A 49 1.29 -9.99 -10.19
C ARG A 49 1.14 -11.26 -9.36
N GLU A 50 1.70 -11.28 -8.16
CA GLU A 50 1.70 -12.45 -7.28
C GLU A 50 0.36 -12.66 -6.58
N GLY A 51 -0.57 -11.70 -6.68
CA GLY A 51 -1.87 -11.84 -6.02
C GLY A 51 -1.75 -11.74 -4.50
N LEU A 52 -0.86 -10.87 -3.98
CA LEU A 52 -0.72 -10.72 -2.53
C LEU A 52 -2.00 -10.11 -1.95
N ASP A 53 -2.51 -10.73 -0.89
CA ASP A 53 -3.82 -10.37 -0.32
C ASP A 53 -3.74 -9.41 0.87
N TRP A 54 -2.55 -9.25 1.47
CA TRP A 54 -2.39 -8.58 2.75
C TRP A 54 -1.20 -7.63 2.80
N GLY A 55 -1.42 -6.47 3.40
CA GLY A 55 -0.41 -5.50 3.81
C GLY A 55 -0.22 -4.32 2.85
N VAL A 56 0.74 -3.45 3.14
CA VAL A 56 1.06 -2.27 2.32
C VAL A 56 2.15 -2.60 1.31
N TRP A 57 1.82 -2.51 0.02
CA TRP A 57 2.74 -2.78 -1.08
C TRP A 57 2.73 -1.61 -2.06
N GLY A 58 3.91 -1.04 -2.33
CA GLY A 58 4.04 0.10 -3.23
C GLY A 58 3.18 1.33 -2.86
N GLY A 59 2.78 1.46 -1.59
CA GLY A 59 1.94 2.54 -1.08
C GLY A 59 0.44 2.26 -1.14
N VAL A 60 0.02 1.06 -1.58
CA VAL A 60 -1.38 0.62 -1.63
C VAL A 60 -1.61 -0.42 -0.54
N ILE A 61 -2.76 -0.38 0.13
CA ILE A 61 -3.17 -1.38 1.11
C ILE A 61 -3.85 -2.52 0.40
N PHE A 62 -3.40 -3.74 0.66
CA PHE A 62 -4.06 -5.00 0.29
C PHE A 62 -4.71 -5.58 1.54
N TRP A 63 -5.98 -5.93 1.42
CA TRP A 63 -6.75 -6.51 2.52
C TRP A 63 -7.78 -7.48 1.97
N ASP A 64 -7.62 -8.76 2.29
CA ASP A 64 -8.50 -9.84 1.82
C ASP A 64 -8.65 -9.84 0.28
N GLY A 65 -7.52 -9.65 -0.42
CA GLY A 65 -7.45 -9.60 -1.89
C GLY A 65 -7.96 -8.30 -2.53
N GLN A 66 -8.59 -7.42 -1.75
CA GLN A 66 -9.04 -6.10 -2.19
C GLN A 66 -7.96 -5.04 -1.98
N VAL A 67 -8.00 -3.98 -2.78
CA VAL A 67 -7.01 -2.89 -2.74
C VAL A 67 -7.63 -1.57 -2.30
N PHE A 68 -6.91 -0.83 -1.46
CA PHE A 68 -7.37 0.42 -0.86
C PHE A 68 -6.27 1.48 -0.90
N HIS A 69 -6.65 2.72 -1.19
CA HIS A 69 -5.80 3.89 -0.97
C HIS A 69 -5.65 4.21 0.53
N ARG A 70 -6.67 3.87 1.33
CA ARG A 70 -6.66 4.02 2.79
C ARG A 70 -7.72 3.11 3.40
N LYS A 71 -7.53 2.66 4.63
CA LYS A 71 -8.60 2.05 5.41
C LYS A 71 -9.39 3.12 6.16
N ARG A 72 -10.72 2.99 6.21
CA ARG A 72 -11.55 3.86 7.07
C ARG A 72 -11.46 3.39 8.52
N GLY A 73 -11.32 4.36 9.42
CA GLY A 73 -11.57 4.15 10.84
C GLY A 73 -13.05 3.94 11.15
N ARG A 74 -13.36 3.65 12.41
CA ARG A 74 -14.75 3.59 12.88
C ARG A 74 -15.35 5.00 12.93
N GLY A 75 -16.64 5.11 12.64
CA GLY A 75 -17.39 6.37 12.73
C GLY A 75 -17.50 7.13 11.41
N ARG A 76 -18.02 8.36 11.48
CA ARG A 76 -18.23 9.21 10.30
C ARG A 76 -16.87 9.72 9.78
N PRO A 77 -16.65 9.74 8.44
CA PRO A 77 -15.47 10.38 7.88
C PRO A 77 -15.31 11.82 8.35
N ALA A 78 -14.06 12.29 8.47
CA ALA A 78 -13.82 13.71 8.68
C ALA A 78 -14.44 14.52 7.54
N ARG A 79 -14.86 15.76 7.82
CA ARG A 79 -15.56 16.62 6.85
C ARG A 79 -14.81 16.74 5.52
N GLY A 80 -13.48 16.88 5.56
CA GLY A 80 -12.62 16.96 4.36
C GLY A 80 -12.36 15.63 3.67
N GLU A 81 -12.61 14.49 4.32
CA GLU A 81 -12.26 13.17 3.79
C GLU A 81 -13.42 12.45 3.11
N SER A 82 -14.64 12.99 3.20
CA SER A 82 -15.84 12.29 2.74
C SER A 82 -15.84 11.98 1.24
N HIS A 83 -15.18 12.85 0.46
CA HIS A 83 -15.05 12.74 -0.99
C HIS A 83 -13.83 11.94 -1.47
N LEU A 84 -12.89 11.60 -0.58
CA LEU A 84 -11.67 10.91 -1.00
C LEU A 84 -11.93 9.41 -1.22
N PRO A 85 -11.44 8.83 -2.33
CA PRO A 85 -11.58 7.41 -2.58
C PRO A 85 -10.91 6.60 -1.47
N VAL A 86 -11.54 5.47 -1.12
CA VAL A 86 -11.08 4.56 -0.07
C VAL A 86 -10.52 3.33 -0.74
N GLU A 87 -11.38 2.69 -1.53
CA GLU A 87 -11.04 1.61 -2.43
C GLU A 87 -10.19 2.13 -3.58
N ALA A 88 -9.25 1.29 -4.01
CA ALA A 88 -8.55 1.44 -5.27
C ALA A 88 -9.13 0.41 -6.26
N ASN A 89 -8.89 0.62 -7.54
CA ASN A 89 -9.22 -0.36 -8.57
C ASN A 89 -7.95 -1.13 -8.96
N ARG A 90 -7.98 -2.46 -8.84
CA ARG A 90 -6.81 -3.31 -9.14
C ARG A 90 -6.38 -3.19 -10.60
N ASP A 91 -7.32 -3.14 -11.54
CA ASP A 91 -7.02 -3.05 -12.97
C ASP A 91 -6.38 -1.70 -13.33
N GLU A 92 -6.87 -0.62 -12.74
CA GLU A 92 -6.26 0.71 -12.89
C GLU A 92 -4.83 0.74 -12.34
N LEU A 93 -4.58 0.10 -11.17
CA LEU A 93 -3.22 0.00 -10.62
C LEU A 93 -2.29 -0.84 -11.53
N ILE A 94 -2.80 -1.89 -12.16
CA ILE A 94 -2.06 -2.68 -13.14
C ILE A 94 -1.69 -1.81 -14.36
N GLU A 95 -2.62 -1.02 -14.87
CA GLU A 95 -2.34 -0.13 -16.01
C GLU A 95 -1.32 0.96 -15.65
N LEU A 96 -1.47 1.56 -14.47
CA LEU A 96 -0.54 2.57 -13.96
C LEU A 96 0.89 2.02 -13.81
N THR A 97 1.04 0.82 -13.27
CA THR A 97 2.36 0.20 -13.07
C THR A 97 3.02 -0.26 -14.36
N ARG A 98 2.26 -0.50 -15.44
CA ARG A 98 2.81 -0.81 -16.76
C ARG A 98 3.32 0.42 -17.52
N SER A 99 2.84 1.60 -17.15
CA SER A 99 3.13 2.86 -17.84
C SER A 99 4.22 3.71 -17.18
N ALA A 100 4.76 3.24 -16.05
CA ALA A 100 5.75 3.92 -15.21
C ALA A 100 7.16 3.36 -15.44
#